data_AF-A0A428SW04-F1
#
_entry.id   AF-A0A428SW04-F1
#
_cell.length_a   1.000
_cell.length_b   1.000
_cell.length_c   1.000
_cell.angle_alpha   90.00
_cell.angle_beta   90.00
_cell.angle_gamma   90.00
#
_symmetry.space_group_name_H-M   'P 1'
#
loop_
_entity.id
_entity.type
_entity.pdbx_description
1 polymer ?
#
loop_
_entity_poly.entity_id
_entity_poly.type
_entity_poly.pdbx_seq_one_letter_code
_entity_poly.pdbx_strand_id
1 'polypeptide(L)'
;MLDRPPIRIGNVSGATGDHPHAMARMVRSGNVNVITGDWLSEMNIAWNAITKQEVDPDLGYENGFFEQLDECLDDIMQRDIRVVTNAAYIGCWGIVQALRSGARIVICGRCTDASPVMGAAAWTSEGGGRVTKETVTAQLLYELQGHLYLNPDVVADLSGVRVEQEATNRVVVSGVKGRPPPSTTKVMIAAKGGFQAEATFYINGLDVAEKAAMMKAQLAYMFKDSNFSRLSIELYGTPADNPTSQQAGTVSLRVFAQARKKEDIEPSKFKVPIYALRMQSYPGYHMNLDFRTMTPKPFMEMFPALMPMSAIDHRVEMSTGEVLRLRRIRMDLLTCSLFGATEWAPLGSVVHARSGDKGDNSNVGFFVRNDDEYPWLRNLLTVSKIKQLFGDDWFKGNPDRRVERVEFPGVNAVHFRILDNLNGGIASSDRIDGLGKGIAEYLRSRYVDVPKTFLERGRI
;
A
#
# COMPACT_ATOMS: atom_id res chain seq x y z
N MET A 1 -4.90 22.59 -36.32
CA MET A 1 -5.04 21.15 -35.98
C MET A 1 -6.48 20.95 -35.51
N LEU A 2 -7.04 19.74 -35.66
CA LEU A 2 -8.30 19.42 -34.98
C LEU A 2 -7.96 19.03 -33.54
N ASP A 3 -8.53 19.70 -32.55
CA ASP A 3 -8.41 19.29 -31.15
C ASP A 3 -9.05 17.90 -30.98
N ARG A 4 -8.26 16.98 -30.42
CA ARG A 4 -8.72 15.62 -30.09
C ARG A 4 -9.11 15.55 -28.62
N PRO A 5 -10.22 14.86 -28.27
CA PRO A 5 -10.70 14.81 -26.90
C PRO A 5 -9.72 14.04 -25.98
N PRO A 6 -9.56 14.45 -24.72
CA PRO A 6 -8.65 13.79 -23.78
C PRO A 6 -9.12 12.38 -23.44
N ILE A 7 -8.17 11.43 -23.42
CA ILE A 7 -8.43 10.03 -23.10
C ILE A 7 -8.75 9.87 -21.61
N ARG A 8 -9.83 9.15 -21.33
CA ARG A 8 -10.33 8.88 -19.98
C ARG A 8 -10.05 7.43 -19.61
N ILE A 9 -9.34 7.24 -18.49
CA ILE A 9 -8.98 5.93 -17.94
C ILE A 9 -9.83 5.69 -16.69
N GLY A 10 -10.66 4.65 -16.70
CA GLY A 10 -11.37 4.16 -15.53
C GLY A 10 -10.62 3.01 -14.86
N ASN A 11 -10.60 2.97 -13.53
CA ASN A 11 -10.14 1.79 -12.80
C ASN A 11 -11.36 0.99 -12.31
N VAL A 12 -11.34 -0.33 -12.48
CA VAL A 12 -12.44 -1.25 -12.12
C VAL A 12 -12.09 -2.21 -10.99
N SER A 13 -10.86 -2.11 -10.47
CA SER A 13 -10.27 -2.92 -9.41
C SER A 13 -10.12 -4.41 -9.76
N GLY A 14 -9.53 -5.11 -8.80
CA GLY A 14 -9.47 -6.56 -8.65
C GLY A 14 -9.05 -6.94 -7.23
N ALA A 15 -9.37 -6.10 -6.24
CA ALA A 15 -9.15 -6.36 -4.82
C ALA A 15 -10.34 -7.09 -4.18
N THR A 16 -10.09 -7.93 -3.18
CA THR A 16 -11.15 -8.69 -2.51
C THR A 16 -12.07 -7.76 -1.71
N GLY A 17 -13.36 -7.75 -2.05
CA GLY A 17 -14.38 -6.91 -1.43
C GLY A 17 -14.92 -5.81 -2.33
N ASP A 18 -14.37 -5.64 -3.53
CA ASP A 18 -14.95 -4.78 -4.56
C ASP A 18 -16.29 -5.33 -5.09
N HIS A 19 -17.08 -4.42 -5.70
CA HIS A 19 -18.42 -4.72 -6.16
C HIS A 19 -18.37 -5.56 -7.46
N PRO A 20 -19.05 -6.72 -7.57
CA PRO A 20 -18.91 -7.62 -8.73
C PRO A 20 -19.20 -6.92 -10.06
N HIS A 21 -20.26 -6.12 -10.14
CA HIS A 21 -20.59 -5.35 -11.37
C HIS A 21 -19.77 -4.05 -11.54
N ALA A 22 -18.55 -3.93 -10.97
CA ALA A 22 -17.75 -2.70 -11.06
C ALA A 22 -17.26 -2.43 -12.48
N MET A 23 -16.71 -3.44 -13.15
CA MET A 23 -16.27 -3.34 -14.54
C MET A 23 -17.41 -2.97 -15.48
N ALA A 24 -18.53 -3.72 -15.42
CA ALA A 24 -19.72 -3.44 -16.20
C ALA A 24 -20.32 -2.04 -15.96
N ARG A 25 -20.31 -1.54 -14.71
CA ARG A 25 -20.74 -0.17 -14.38
C ARG A 25 -19.83 0.88 -15.03
N MET A 26 -18.51 0.68 -15.03
CA MET A 26 -17.55 1.59 -15.65
C MET A 26 -17.71 1.61 -17.17
N VAL A 27 -17.88 0.43 -17.79
CA VAL A 27 -18.19 0.28 -19.22
C VAL A 27 -19.49 1.00 -19.60
N ARG A 28 -20.56 0.75 -18.85
CA ARG A 28 -21.92 1.22 -19.19
C ARG A 28 -22.14 2.72 -18.90
N SER A 29 -21.57 3.25 -17.81
CA SER A 29 -21.82 4.61 -17.34
C SER A 29 -20.59 5.50 -17.11
N GLY A 30 -19.37 4.94 -17.05
CA GLY A 30 -18.16 5.69 -16.71
C GLY A 30 -17.70 6.69 -17.79
N ASN A 31 -18.17 6.54 -19.04
CA ASN A 31 -17.79 7.38 -20.18
C ASN A 31 -16.26 7.46 -20.35
N VAL A 32 -15.62 6.29 -20.34
CA VAL A 32 -14.18 6.04 -20.42
C VAL A 32 -13.78 5.48 -21.78
N ASN A 33 -12.50 5.64 -22.13
CA ASN A 33 -11.90 5.07 -23.35
C ASN A 33 -11.04 3.84 -23.03
N VAL A 34 -10.45 3.80 -21.82
CA VAL A 34 -9.64 2.70 -21.33
C VAL A 34 -10.11 2.29 -19.94
N ILE A 35 -10.09 0.99 -19.67
CA ILE A 35 -10.31 0.37 -18.37
C ILE A 35 -9.02 -0.33 -17.94
N THR A 36 -8.60 -0.08 -16.71
CA THR A 36 -7.50 -0.79 -16.04
C THR A 36 -8.02 -1.53 -14.80
N GLY A 37 -7.51 -2.72 -14.54
CA GLY A 37 -7.75 -3.43 -13.27
C GLY A 37 -6.52 -4.19 -12.80
N ASP A 38 -6.53 -4.56 -11.52
CA ASP A 38 -5.42 -5.18 -10.79
C ASP A 38 -5.97 -6.30 -9.90
N TRP A 39 -5.81 -7.54 -10.35
CA TRP A 39 -6.34 -8.76 -9.73
C TRP A 39 -5.26 -9.58 -8.99
N LEU A 40 -4.05 -9.04 -8.83
CA LEU A 40 -2.93 -9.70 -8.14
C LEU A 40 -2.59 -9.09 -6.77
N SER A 41 -3.54 -8.36 -6.16
CA SER A 41 -3.35 -7.78 -4.83
C SER A 41 -3.00 -8.84 -3.78
N GLU A 42 -2.26 -8.44 -2.74
CA GLU A 42 -1.86 -9.32 -1.63
C GLU A 42 -3.06 -10.03 -0.97
N MET A 43 -4.26 -9.41 -0.98
CA MET A 43 -5.49 -10.06 -0.48
C MET A 43 -6.04 -11.13 -1.41
N ASN A 44 -6.08 -10.91 -2.73
CA ASN A 44 -6.64 -11.90 -3.68
C ASN A 44 -5.73 -13.13 -3.77
N ILE A 45 -4.41 -12.95 -3.77
CA ILE A 45 -3.46 -14.07 -3.74
C ILE A 45 -3.68 -14.93 -2.49
N ALA A 46 -3.87 -14.31 -1.32
CA ALA A 46 -4.12 -15.01 -0.06
C ALA A 46 -5.49 -15.72 -0.02
N TRP A 47 -6.57 -15.07 -0.47
CA TRP A 47 -7.90 -15.70 -0.53
C TRP A 47 -7.96 -16.83 -1.56
N ASN A 48 -7.40 -16.63 -2.76
CA ASN A 48 -7.40 -17.66 -3.81
C ASN A 48 -6.55 -18.87 -3.44
N ALA A 49 -5.50 -18.71 -2.62
CA ALA A 49 -4.78 -19.86 -2.04
C ALA A 49 -5.68 -20.70 -1.10
N ILE A 50 -6.52 -20.06 -0.28
CA ILE A 50 -7.50 -20.76 0.58
C ILE A 50 -8.60 -21.42 -0.27
N THR A 51 -9.16 -20.70 -1.25
CA THR A 51 -10.17 -21.24 -2.17
C THR A 51 -9.62 -22.45 -2.93
N LYS A 52 -8.37 -22.40 -3.40
CA LYS A 52 -7.72 -23.53 -4.08
C LYS A 52 -7.51 -24.74 -3.17
N GLN A 53 -7.24 -24.52 -1.89
CA GLN A 53 -7.05 -25.60 -0.92
C GLN A 53 -8.37 -26.25 -0.47
N GLU A 54 -9.45 -25.47 -0.35
CA GLU A 54 -10.68 -25.89 0.34
C GLU A 54 -11.92 -26.03 -0.55
N VAL A 55 -11.90 -25.51 -1.78
CA VAL A 55 -13.07 -25.44 -2.67
C VAL A 55 -12.77 -25.95 -4.08
N ASP A 56 -11.69 -25.48 -4.72
CA ASP A 56 -11.37 -25.77 -6.12
C ASP A 56 -9.86 -26.04 -6.33
N PRO A 57 -9.41 -27.31 -6.24
CA PRO A 57 -8.01 -27.68 -6.45
C PRO A 57 -7.45 -27.28 -7.82
N ASP A 58 -8.29 -27.12 -8.85
CA ASP A 58 -7.87 -26.81 -10.22
C ASP A 58 -7.78 -25.30 -10.51
N LEU A 59 -8.23 -24.44 -9.58
CA LEU A 59 -8.21 -22.97 -9.69
C LEU A 59 -6.86 -22.42 -10.19
N GLY A 60 -6.80 -22.01 -11.45
CA GLY A 60 -5.56 -21.57 -12.13
C GLY A 60 -5.48 -20.07 -12.44
N TYR A 61 -6.59 -19.34 -12.28
CA TYR A 61 -6.74 -17.92 -12.61
C TYR A 61 -7.61 -17.20 -11.56
N GLU A 62 -7.78 -15.89 -11.73
CA GLU A 62 -8.71 -15.08 -10.93
C GLU A 62 -10.11 -15.11 -11.57
N ASN A 63 -11.07 -15.78 -10.92
CA ASN A 63 -12.41 -15.97 -11.47
C ASN A 63 -13.22 -14.65 -11.53
N GLY A 64 -13.02 -13.75 -10.56
CA GLY A 64 -13.70 -12.45 -10.51
C GLY A 64 -13.23 -11.47 -11.57
N PHE A 65 -12.08 -11.72 -12.23
CA PHE A 65 -11.72 -11.08 -13.49
C PHE A 65 -12.55 -11.62 -14.67
N PHE A 66 -12.66 -12.95 -14.81
CA PHE A 66 -13.40 -13.57 -15.90
C PHE A 66 -14.90 -13.24 -15.85
N GLU A 67 -15.53 -13.37 -14.69
CA GLU A 67 -16.94 -13.00 -14.48
C GLU A 67 -17.20 -11.53 -14.84
N GLN A 68 -16.31 -10.61 -14.47
CA GLN A 68 -16.44 -9.19 -14.78
C GLN A 68 -16.22 -8.84 -16.25
N LEU A 69 -15.30 -9.54 -16.92
CA LEU A 69 -15.07 -9.35 -18.35
C LEU A 69 -16.26 -9.87 -19.16
N ASP A 70 -16.75 -11.07 -18.84
CA ASP A 70 -17.87 -11.73 -19.54
C ASP A 70 -19.16 -10.90 -19.44
N GLU A 71 -19.51 -10.41 -18.23
CA GLU A 71 -20.72 -9.61 -17.97
C GLU A 71 -20.83 -8.31 -18.80
N CYS A 72 -19.74 -7.85 -19.42
CA CYS A 72 -19.73 -6.62 -20.22
C CYS A 72 -18.88 -6.67 -21.51
N LEU A 73 -18.48 -7.86 -21.98
CA LEU A 73 -17.64 -8.03 -23.16
C LEU A 73 -18.26 -7.39 -24.42
N ASP A 74 -19.55 -7.59 -24.63
CA ASP A 74 -20.29 -7.01 -25.76
C ASP A 74 -20.40 -5.48 -25.67
N ASP A 75 -20.66 -4.93 -24.48
CA ASP A 75 -20.67 -3.48 -24.26
C ASP A 75 -19.27 -2.87 -24.55
N ILE A 76 -18.19 -3.52 -24.10
CA ILE A 76 -16.80 -3.11 -24.36
C ILE A 76 -16.54 -3.06 -25.87
N MET A 77 -16.95 -4.11 -26.59
CA MET A 77 -16.76 -4.24 -28.03
C MET A 77 -17.63 -3.28 -28.84
N GLN A 78 -18.85 -2.99 -28.39
CA GLN A 78 -19.75 -2.01 -29.00
C GLN A 78 -19.23 -0.57 -28.83
N ARG A 79 -18.59 -0.26 -27.69
CA ARG A 79 -18.16 1.09 -27.30
C ARG A 79 -16.71 1.43 -27.67
N ASP A 80 -15.98 0.52 -28.30
CA ASP A 80 -14.52 0.61 -28.58
C ASP A 80 -13.67 0.90 -27.33
N ILE A 81 -14.11 0.40 -26.17
CA ILE A 81 -13.37 0.54 -24.92
C ILE A 81 -12.20 -0.46 -24.93
N ARG A 82 -11.04 -0.04 -24.43
CA ARG A 82 -9.88 -0.92 -24.27
C ARG A 82 -9.67 -1.37 -22.84
N VAL A 83 -9.29 -2.63 -22.63
CA VAL A 83 -9.12 -3.26 -21.32
C VAL A 83 -7.67 -3.68 -21.14
N VAL A 84 -7.10 -3.32 -19.98
CA VAL A 84 -5.74 -3.68 -19.56
C VAL A 84 -5.78 -4.27 -18.15
N THR A 85 -5.26 -5.48 -17.97
CA THR A 85 -5.31 -6.23 -16.69
C THR A 85 -3.97 -6.94 -16.43
N ASN A 86 -3.66 -7.25 -15.16
CA ASN A 86 -2.52 -8.08 -14.75
C ASN A 86 -2.86 -9.58 -14.49
N ALA A 87 -3.86 -10.15 -15.17
CA ALA A 87 -4.25 -11.56 -15.01
C ALA A 87 -3.35 -12.68 -15.65
N ALA A 88 -2.54 -12.46 -16.70
CA ALA A 88 -1.55 -13.43 -17.25
C ALA A 88 -0.38 -12.81 -18.11
N TYR A 89 0.84 -13.34 -17.97
CA TYR A 89 2.18 -12.71 -18.11
C TYR A 89 2.57 -11.84 -19.36
N ILE A 90 2.72 -10.50 -19.18
CA ILE A 90 3.76 -9.60 -19.80
C ILE A 90 3.89 -8.28 -19.01
N GLY A 91 4.94 -7.47 -19.23
CA GLY A 91 5.17 -6.11 -18.66
C GLY A 91 4.79 -4.91 -19.54
N CYS A 92 4.90 -3.68 -19.01
CA CYS A 92 4.23 -2.47 -19.53
C CYS A 92 4.44 -2.12 -21.03
N TRP A 93 5.64 -2.30 -21.60
CA TRP A 93 5.86 -2.03 -23.02
C TRP A 93 5.21 -3.07 -23.95
N GLY A 94 5.02 -4.31 -23.48
CA GLY A 94 4.21 -5.31 -24.18
C GLY A 94 2.75 -4.88 -24.29
N ILE A 95 2.25 -4.17 -23.27
CA ILE A 95 0.90 -3.56 -23.29
C ILE A 95 0.80 -2.47 -24.36
N VAL A 96 1.75 -1.53 -24.36
CA VAL A 96 1.81 -0.46 -25.36
C VAL A 96 1.93 -1.03 -26.78
N GLN A 97 2.70 -2.10 -26.97
CA GLN A 97 2.81 -2.80 -28.26
C GLN A 97 1.49 -3.47 -28.65
N ALA A 98 0.87 -4.26 -27.77
CA ALA A 98 -0.41 -4.92 -28.05
C ALA A 98 -1.51 -3.91 -28.43
N LEU A 99 -1.64 -2.83 -27.66
CA LEU A 99 -2.59 -1.74 -27.94
C LEU A 99 -2.29 -1.05 -29.30
N ARG A 100 -1.01 -0.84 -29.65
CA ARG A 100 -0.62 -0.30 -30.97
C ARG A 100 -0.87 -1.28 -32.11
N SER A 101 -0.75 -2.59 -31.87
CA SER A 101 -1.14 -3.67 -32.80
C SER A 101 -2.66 -3.88 -32.91
N GLY A 102 -3.47 -3.01 -32.28
CA GLY A 102 -4.93 -3.04 -32.39
C GLY A 102 -5.66 -3.89 -31.37
N ALA A 103 -4.98 -4.50 -30.40
CA ALA A 103 -5.63 -5.27 -29.34
C ALA A 103 -6.58 -4.38 -28.51
N ARG A 104 -7.83 -4.81 -28.35
CA ARG A 104 -8.81 -4.18 -27.45
C ARG A 104 -8.72 -4.72 -26.01
N ILE A 105 -8.38 -5.98 -25.84
CA ILE A 105 -8.15 -6.61 -24.54
C ILE A 105 -6.68 -7.00 -24.47
N VAL A 106 -5.98 -6.57 -23.42
CA VAL A 106 -4.60 -6.97 -23.16
C VAL A 106 -4.51 -7.58 -21.77
N ILE A 107 -4.23 -8.88 -21.76
CA ILE A 107 -3.93 -9.63 -20.56
C ILE A 107 -2.41 -9.59 -20.38
N CYS A 108 -1.99 -8.98 -19.27
CA CYS A 108 -0.62 -8.82 -18.75
C CYS A 108 -0.57 -9.58 -17.41
N GLY A 109 0.56 -9.84 -16.75
CA GLY A 109 0.56 -10.83 -15.62
C GLY A 109 1.57 -10.57 -14.53
N ARG A 110 2.74 -11.25 -14.54
CA ARG A 110 3.86 -10.88 -13.67
C ARG A 110 4.50 -9.58 -14.14
N CYS A 111 3.75 -8.51 -13.96
CA CYS A 111 4.09 -7.12 -14.06
C CYS A 111 3.67 -6.46 -12.75
N THR A 112 4.33 -5.36 -12.37
CA THR A 112 3.93 -4.61 -11.17
C THR A 112 2.55 -4.01 -11.33
N ASP A 113 1.89 -3.72 -10.21
CA ASP A 113 0.53 -3.21 -10.06
C ASP A 113 0.28 -1.94 -10.92
N ALA A 114 1.31 -1.10 -11.05
CA ALA A 114 1.29 0.10 -11.88
C ALA A 114 1.55 -0.14 -13.37
N SER A 115 1.97 -1.33 -13.80
CA SER A 115 2.25 -1.64 -15.21
C SER A 115 1.01 -1.52 -16.11
N PRO A 116 -0.19 -2.03 -15.74
CA PRO A 116 -1.44 -1.73 -16.43
C PRO A 116 -1.70 -0.23 -16.60
N VAL A 117 -1.58 0.56 -15.51
CA VAL A 117 -1.86 2.00 -15.49
C VAL A 117 -0.86 2.78 -16.35
N MET A 118 0.43 2.48 -16.21
CA MET A 118 1.50 3.10 -17.01
C MET A 118 1.44 2.68 -18.48
N GLY A 119 1.03 1.43 -18.78
CA GLY A 119 0.80 0.96 -20.15
C GLY A 119 -0.37 1.69 -20.83
N ALA A 120 -1.49 1.84 -20.13
CA ALA A 120 -2.63 2.63 -20.59
C ALA A 120 -2.28 4.11 -20.80
N ALA A 121 -1.55 4.72 -19.86
CA ALA A 121 -1.11 6.11 -19.96
C ALA A 121 -0.06 6.34 -21.08
N ALA A 122 0.86 5.41 -21.30
CA ALA A 122 1.92 5.51 -22.31
C ALA A 122 1.48 5.09 -23.72
N TRP A 123 0.31 4.46 -23.87
CA TRP A 123 -0.23 4.04 -25.16
C TRP A 123 -0.41 5.22 -26.13
N THR A 124 -0.84 6.38 -25.62
CA THR A 124 -1.14 7.57 -26.43
C THR A 124 -0.40 8.82 -25.93
N SER A 125 -0.13 9.75 -26.85
CA SER A 125 0.41 11.08 -26.54
C SER A 125 -0.65 12.12 -26.18
N GLU A 126 -1.94 11.75 -26.23
CA GLU A 126 -3.08 12.68 -26.18
C GLU A 126 -3.82 12.67 -24.81
N GLY A 127 -3.60 11.63 -23.99
CA GLY A 127 -4.38 11.36 -22.78
C GLY A 127 -4.00 12.11 -21.49
N GLY A 128 -3.11 13.11 -21.54
CA GLY A 128 -2.67 13.90 -20.37
C GLY A 128 -1.81 13.16 -19.33
N GLY A 129 -1.87 11.82 -19.27
CA GLY A 129 -0.95 10.96 -18.52
C GLY A 129 0.50 11.14 -18.98
N ARG A 130 1.44 11.14 -18.02
CA ARG A 130 2.86 11.41 -18.28
C ARG A 130 3.74 10.32 -17.70
N VAL A 131 4.66 9.80 -18.51
CA VAL A 131 5.76 8.95 -18.03
C VAL A 131 6.98 9.85 -17.83
N THR A 132 7.14 10.32 -16.59
CA THR A 132 8.24 11.20 -16.17
C THR A 132 9.22 10.51 -15.22
N LYS A 133 10.44 11.04 -15.11
CA LYS A 133 11.44 10.64 -14.11
C LYS A 133 10.83 10.48 -12.71
N GLU A 134 9.98 11.43 -12.30
CA GLU A 134 9.35 11.46 -10.98
C GLU A 134 8.33 10.34 -10.83
N THR A 135 7.45 10.11 -11.82
CA THR A 135 6.46 9.02 -11.77
C THR A 135 7.12 7.64 -11.72
N VAL A 136 8.19 7.43 -12.49
CA VAL A 136 8.95 6.17 -12.51
C VAL A 136 9.75 6.00 -11.21
N THR A 137 10.33 7.07 -10.67
CA THR A 137 11.05 7.04 -9.38
C THR A 137 10.09 6.76 -8.22
N ALA A 138 8.90 7.37 -8.21
CA ALA A 138 7.89 7.14 -7.17
C ALA A 138 7.39 5.69 -7.15
N GLN A 139 7.14 5.09 -8.34
CA GLN A 139 6.75 3.67 -8.39
C GLN A 139 7.92 2.75 -8.03
N LEU A 140 9.14 3.03 -8.49
CA LEU A 140 10.31 2.24 -8.13
C LEU A 140 10.49 2.20 -6.61
N LEU A 141 10.47 3.36 -5.95
CA LEU A 141 10.66 3.47 -4.50
C LEU A 141 9.49 2.89 -3.67
N TYR A 142 8.32 2.66 -4.27
CA TYR A 142 7.20 1.96 -3.63
C TYR A 142 7.45 0.43 -3.57
N GLU A 143 7.89 -0.17 -4.68
CA GLU A 143 8.08 -1.62 -4.77
C GLU A 143 9.33 -2.14 -4.03
N LEU A 144 10.40 -1.34 -3.98
CA LEU A 144 11.71 -1.83 -3.57
C LEU A 144 11.79 -2.17 -2.07
N GLN A 145 12.45 -3.28 -1.76
CA GLN A 145 12.84 -3.65 -0.40
C GLN A 145 14.37 -3.59 -0.28
N GLY A 146 14.90 -2.38 -0.37
CA GLY A 146 16.33 -2.09 -0.39
C GLY A 146 17.00 -2.32 -1.76
N HIS A 147 18.32 -2.13 -1.82
CA HIS A 147 19.06 -2.09 -3.09
C HIS A 147 19.36 -3.48 -3.68
N LEU A 148 19.28 -4.55 -2.88
CA LEU A 148 19.35 -5.93 -3.36
C LEU A 148 17.95 -6.51 -3.42
N TYR A 149 17.25 -6.26 -4.53
CA TYR A 149 15.89 -6.77 -4.71
C TYR A 149 15.93 -8.26 -5.06
N LEU A 150 15.58 -9.08 -4.07
CA LEU A 150 15.66 -10.54 -4.16
C LEU A 150 14.46 -11.11 -4.94
N ASN A 151 14.69 -11.68 -6.12
CA ASN A 151 13.78 -12.61 -6.78
C ASN A 151 14.28 -14.06 -6.61
N PRO A 152 13.44 -15.10 -6.83
CA PRO A 152 13.83 -16.50 -6.71
C PRO A 152 15.04 -16.93 -7.57
N ASP A 153 15.22 -16.27 -8.71
CA ASP A 153 16.12 -16.61 -9.83
C ASP A 153 17.31 -15.63 -9.96
N VAL A 154 17.13 -14.37 -9.58
CA VAL A 154 18.15 -13.31 -9.67
C VAL A 154 18.00 -12.30 -8.52
N VAL A 155 19.11 -11.73 -8.05
CA VAL A 155 19.08 -10.53 -7.21
C VAL A 155 19.34 -9.32 -8.10
N ALA A 156 18.36 -8.43 -8.24
CA ALA A 156 18.56 -7.16 -8.93
C ALA A 156 19.27 -6.18 -7.97
N ASP A 157 20.51 -5.83 -8.30
CA ASP A 157 21.28 -4.80 -7.60
C ASP A 157 21.00 -3.44 -8.22
N LEU A 158 20.33 -2.61 -7.42
CA LEU A 158 19.85 -1.28 -7.76
C LEU A 158 20.71 -0.18 -7.13
N SER A 159 21.85 -0.51 -6.50
CA SER A 159 22.76 0.51 -5.94
C SER A 159 23.27 1.52 -6.97
N GLY A 160 23.38 1.08 -8.24
CA GLY A 160 23.71 1.92 -9.39
C GLY A 160 22.51 2.43 -10.19
N VAL A 161 21.26 2.26 -9.73
CA VAL A 161 20.08 2.58 -10.53
C VAL A 161 20.00 4.08 -10.85
N ARG A 162 19.73 4.38 -12.12
CA ARG A 162 19.49 5.72 -12.66
C ARG A 162 18.12 5.76 -13.31
N VAL A 163 17.42 6.89 -13.16
CA VAL A 163 16.15 7.17 -13.82
C VAL A 163 16.26 8.54 -14.48
N GLU A 164 16.37 8.54 -15.81
CA GLU A 164 16.75 9.71 -16.62
C GLU A 164 15.68 9.93 -17.71
N GLN A 165 15.25 11.18 -17.92
CA GLN A 165 14.24 11.50 -18.94
C GLN A 165 14.90 11.55 -20.33
N GLU A 166 14.55 10.62 -21.22
CA GLU A 166 15.09 10.60 -22.59
C GLU A 166 14.24 11.44 -23.55
N ALA A 167 12.91 11.34 -23.45
CA ALA A 167 11.96 12.10 -24.28
C ALA A 167 10.59 12.23 -23.60
N THR A 168 9.66 12.94 -24.24
CA THR A 168 8.25 12.98 -23.82
C THR A 168 7.68 11.56 -23.69
N ASN A 169 7.14 11.24 -22.52
CA ASN A 169 6.64 9.91 -22.15
C ASN A 169 7.66 8.76 -22.34
N ARG A 170 8.96 9.05 -22.25
CA ARG A 170 10.03 8.04 -22.28
C ARG A 170 11.12 8.35 -21.25
N VAL A 171 11.33 7.40 -20.35
CA VAL A 171 12.31 7.43 -19.27
C VAL A 171 13.22 6.22 -19.44
N VAL A 172 14.53 6.45 -19.40
CA VAL A 172 15.53 5.39 -19.36
C VAL A 172 15.79 5.03 -17.91
N VAL A 173 15.64 3.74 -17.59
CA VAL A 173 16.06 3.15 -16.31
C VAL A 173 17.31 2.32 -16.58
N SER A 174 18.43 2.68 -15.98
CA SER A 174 19.74 2.07 -16.27
C SER A 174 20.55 1.80 -15.00
N GLY A 175 21.73 1.19 -15.14
CA GLY A 175 22.67 0.96 -14.03
C GLY A 175 22.33 -0.18 -13.06
N VAL A 176 21.13 -0.79 -13.19
CA VAL A 176 20.75 -2.02 -12.49
C VAL A 176 21.63 -3.18 -12.94
N LYS A 177 22.10 -4.02 -12.01
CA LYS A 177 22.96 -5.18 -12.30
C LYS A 177 22.34 -6.47 -11.80
N GLY A 178 22.44 -7.54 -12.58
CA GLY A 178 22.14 -8.89 -12.10
C GLY A 178 23.22 -9.38 -11.13
N ARG A 179 22.80 -9.86 -9.95
CA ARG A 179 23.60 -10.65 -9.02
C ARG A 179 22.97 -12.04 -8.86
N PRO A 180 23.73 -13.06 -8.44
CA PRO A 180 23.20 -14.42 -8.32
C PRO A 180 21.99 -14.52 -7.37
N PRO A 181 21.09 -15.51 -7.55
CA PRO A 181 19.87 -15.68 -6.76
C PRO A 181 20.13 -15.71 -5.25
N PRO A 182 19.10 -15.47 -4.43
CA PRO A 182 19.24 -15.49 -2.99
C PRO A 182 19.55 -16.90 -2.47
N SER A 183 20.00 -17.00 -1.22
CA SER A 183 20.04 -18.26 -0.46
C SER A 183 18.76 -18.48 0.35
N THR A 184 17.84 -17.52 0.29
CA THR A 184 16.53 -17.50 0.92
C THR A 184 15.55 -16.77 -0.01
N THR A 185 14.53 -17.43 -0.55
CA THR A 185 13.48 -16.70 -1.27
C THR A 185 12.52 -16.03 -0.28
N LYS A 186 11.79 -15.02 -0.73
CA LYS A 186 10.64 -14.49 0.02
C LYS A 186 9.46 -15.41 -0.22
N VAL A 187 8.78 -15.81 0.85
CA VAL A 187 7.50 -16.53 0.77
C VAL A 187 6.44 -15.74 1.53
N MET A 188 5.21 -15.75 1.00
CA MET A 188 4.04 -15.18 1.64
C MET A 188 3.23 -16.34 2.24
N ILE A 189 3.22 -16.48 3.56
CA ILE A 189 2.40 -17.50 4.23
C ILE A 189 1.10 -16.82 4.66
N ALA A 190 -0.03 -17.23 4.06
CA ALA A 190 -1.36 -16.80 4.47
C ALA A 190 -1.97 -17.82 5.44
N ALA A 191 -2.71 -17.35 6.43
CA ALA A 191 -3.43 -18.18 7.40
C ALA A 191 -4.80 -17.55 7.75
N LYS A 192 -5.75 -18.36 8.21
CA LYS A 192 -7.02 -17.88 8.74
C LYS A 192 -6.80 -17.19 10.09
N GLY A 193 -6.90 -15.86 10.12
CA GLY A 193 -6.66 -15.07 11.33
C GLY A 193 -7.77 -15.24 12.37
N GLY A 194 -9.01 -15.37 11.92
CA GLY A 194 -10.20 -15.48 12.77
C GLY A 194 -11.27 -14.53 12.31
N PHE A 195 -11.92 -13.83 13.25
CA PHE A 195 -13.00 -12.89 13.00
C PHE A 195 -12.73 -11.54 13.65
N GLN A 196 -13.16 -10.46 12.99
CA GLN A 196 -13.02 -9.08 13.47
C GLN A 196 -14.34 -8.33 13.39
N ALA A 197 -14.50 -7.34 14.26
CA ALA A 197 -15.64 -6.43 14.31
C ALA A 197 -15.21 -5.05 14.84
N GLU A 198 -15.89 -3.99 14.42
CA GLU A 198 -15.58 -2.62 14.83
C GLU A 198 -16.82 -1.74 15.01
N ALA A 199 -16.66 -0.68 15.82
CA ALA A 199 -17.64 0.37 16.05
C ALA A 199 -16.94 1.73 16.09
N THR A 200 -17.66 2.80 15.76
CA THR A 200 -17.13 4.17 15.80
C THR A 200 -18.07 5.09 16.55
N PHE A 201 -17.58 5.68 17.63
CA PHE A 201 -18.24 6.71 18.41
C PHE A 201 -17.73 8.09 17.99
N TYR A 202 -18.50 9.13 18.29
CA TYR A 202 -18.15 10.52 18.02
C TYR A 202 -18.14 11.31 19.33
N ILE A 203 -17.11 12.13 19.53
CA ILE A 203 -16.90 12.92 20.75
C ILE A 203 -16.71 14.38 20.35
N ASN A 204 -17.43 15.30 21.00
CA ASN A 204 -17.35 16.74 20.78
C ASN A 204 -17.65 17.55 22.04
N GLY A 205 -17.49 18.87 21.91
CA GLY A 205 -17.58 19.83 23.02
C GLY A 205 -16.30 19.87 23.86
N LEU A 206 -16.43 20.22 25.14
CA LEU A 206 -15.32 20.26 26.10
C LEU A 206 -14.79 18.86 26.44
N ASP A 207 -13.63 18.78 27.08
CA ASP A 207 -13.13 17.60 27.81
C ASP A 207 -13.04 16.31 26.96
N VAL A 208 -12.65 16.46 25.69
CA VAL A 208 -12.65 15.36 24.69
C VAL A 208 -11.72 14.21 25.10
N ALA A 209 -10.58 14.51 25.72
CA ALA A 209 -9.62 13.49 26.17
C ALA A 209 -10.17 12.69 27.36
N GLU A 210 -10.85 13.38 28.29
CA GLU A 210 -11.47 12.84 29.49
C GLU A 210 -12.68 11.96 29.13
N LYS A 211 -13.51 12.42 28.17
CA LYS A 211 -14.61 11.63 27.59
C LYS A 211 -14.10 10.37 26.90
N ALA A 212 -13.01 10.48 26.14
CA ALA A 212 -12.36 9.33 25.51
C ALA A 212 -11.78 8.35 26.54
N ALA A 213 -11.15 8.85 27.61
CA ALA A 213 -10.62 8.03 28.70
C ALA A 213 -11.72 7.30 29.49
N MET A 214 -12.82 7.99 29.80
CA MET A 214 -14.03 7.41 30.40
C MET A 214 -14.57 6.26 29.54
N MET A 215 -14.71 6.48 28.23
CA MET A 215 -15.18 5.45 27.29
C MET A 215 -14.20 4.28 27.19
N LYS A 216 -12.87 4.54 27.07
CA LYS A 216 -11.83 3.48 27.11
C LYS A 216 -11.95 2.63 28.39
N ALA A 217 -12.15 3.24 29.55
CA ALA A 217 -12.31 2.53 30.83
C ALA A 217 -13.61 1.69 30.89
N GLN A 218 -14.73 2.22 30.41
CA GLN A 218 -16.01 1.49 30.37
C GLN A 218 -15.94 0.26 29.45
N LEU A 219 -15.36 0.41 28.26
CA LEU A 219 -15.15 -0.69 27.31
C LEU A 219 -14.18 -1.73 27.89
N ALA A 220 -13.08 -1.31 28.52
CA ALA A 220 -12.12 -2.22 29.14
C ALA A 220 -12.73 -3.05 30.28
N TYR A 221 -13.54 -2.44 31.15
CA TYR A 221 -14.29 -3.18 32.18
C TYR A 221 -15.27 -4.19 31.56
N MET A 222 -16.00 -3.76 30.54
CA MET A 222 -17.06 -4.54 29.92
C MET A 222 -16.56 -5.72 29.08
N PHE A 223 -15.35 -5.60 28.51
CA PHE A 223 -14.70 -6.64 27.72
C PHE A 223 -13.62 -7.42 28.49
N LYS A 224 -13.44 -7.18 29.80
CA LYS A 224 -12.38 -7.82 30.63
C LYS A 224 -12.38 -9.36 30.57
N ASP A 225 -13.56 -9.98 30.43
CA ASP A 225 -13.76 -11.44 30.40
C ASP A 225 -13.95 -11.97 28.95
N SER A 226 -13.71 -11.14 27.93
CA SER A 226 -13.91 -11.50 26.51
C SER A 226 -12.70 -12.22 25.93
N ASN A 227 -12.94 -13.32 25.20
CA ASN A 227 -11.90 -14.10 24.53
C ASN A 227 -11.43 -13.44 23.21
N PHE A 228 -11.11 -12.15 23.26
CA PHE A 228 -10.58 -11.40 22.13
C PHE A 228 -9.07 -11.63 22.00
N SER A 229 -8.61 -12.00 20.80
CA SER A 229 -7.18 -12.05 20.47
C SER A 229 -6.59 -10.66 20.26
N ARG A 230 -7.42 -9.64 20.04
CA ARG A 230 -7.01 -8.23 20.03
C ARG A 230 -8.18 -7.33 20.41
N LEU A 231 -7.92 -6.28 21.18
CA LEU A 231 -8.83 -5.16 21.43
C LEU A 231 -8.03 -3.87 21.26
N SER A 232 -8.53 -2.95 20.44
CA SER A 232 -7.91 -1.67 20.11
C SER A 232 -8.98 -0.59 20.21
N ILE A 233 -8.69 0.48 20.95
CA ILE A 233 -9.66 1.57 21.19
C ILE A 233 -8.91 2.87 21.01
N GLU A 234 -9.06 3.53 19.87
CA GLU A 234 -8.25 4.71 19.53
C GLU A 234 -9.05 5.94 19.09
N LEU A 235 -8.51 7.10 19.47
CA LEU A 235 -9.09 8.41 19.22
C LEU A 235 -8.39 9.06 18.02
N TYR A 236 -9.16 9.47 17.04
CA TYR A 236 -8.68 10.03 15.78
C TYR A 236 -9.17 11.46 15.57
N GLY A 237 -8.21 12.35 15.28
CA GLY A 237 -8.42 13.79 15.12
C GLY A 237 -8.19 14.60 16.39
N THR A 238 -8.23 15.91 16.23
CA THR A 238 -8.16 16.91 17.31
C THR A 238 -9.31 17.88 17.06
N PRO A 239 -10.13 18.26 18.07
CA PRO A 239 -11.17 19.26 17.88
C PRO A 239 -10.54 20.61 17.54
N ALA A 240 -11.13 21.37 16.63
CA ALA A 240 -10.68 22.73 16.36
C ALA A 240 -11.00 23.66 17.53
N ASP A 241 -10.08 24.59 17.84
CA ASP A 241 -10.30 25.65 18.84
C ASP A 241 -11.48 26.54 18.43
N ASN A 242 -12.42 26.77 19.35
CA ASN A 242 -13.66 27.52 19.13
C ASN A 242 -14.39 27.13 17.82
N PRO A 243 -14.87 25.88 17.69
CA PRO A 243 -15.24 25.30 16.41
C PRO A 243 -16.52 25.93 15.85
N THR A 244 -16.42 26.50 14.65
CA THR A 244 -17.54 27.17 13.94
C THR A 244 -18.66 26.24 13.46
N SER A 245 -18.49 24.93 13.63
CA SER A 245 -19.50 23.91 13.37
C SER A 245 -19.28 22.70 14.28
N GLN A 246 -20.33 21.91 14.54
CA GLN A 246 -20.20 20.66 15.29
C GLN A 246 -19.19 19.71 14.65
N GLN A 247 -19.12 19.66 13.31
CA GLN A 247 -18.18 18.84 12.56
C GLN A 247 -16.71 19.21 12.88
N ALA A 248 -16.37 20.51 12.89
CA ALA A 248 -15.02 20.98 13.22
C ALA A 248 -14.61 20.68 14.67
N GLY A 249 -15.58 20.56 15.58
CA GLY A 249 -15.37 20.19 16.97
C GLY A 249 -15.51 18.69 17.28
N THR A 250 -15.67 17.82 16.27
CA THR A 250 -15.92 16.39 16.46
C THR A 250 -14.72 15.53 16.07
N VAL A 251 -14.33 14.64 16.98
CA VAL A 251 -13.35 13.57 16.76
C VAL A 251 -14.02 12.20 16.82
N SER A 252 -13.37 11.18 16.26
CA SER A 252 -13.91 9.80 16.26
C SER A 252 -13.12 8.88 17.19
N LEU A 253 -13.83 8.11 18.01
CA LEU A 253 -13.26 7.02 18.80
C LEU A 253 -13.63 5.69 18.15
N ARG A 254 -12.65 4.99 17.58
CA ARG A 254 -12.83 3.67 16.97
C ARG A 254 -12.56 2.59 18.00
N VAL A 255 -13.47 1.63 18.10
CA VAL A 255 -13.31 0.38 18.86
C VAL A 255 -13.24 -0.76 17.88
N PHE A 256 -12.15 -1.51 17.91
CA PHE A 256 -11.87 -2.63 17.02
C PHE A 256 -11.50 -3.85 17.87
N ALA A 257 -12.06 -5.01 17.55
CA ALA A 257 -11.72 -6.27 18.20
C ALA A 257 -11.52 -7.40 17.19
N GLN A 258 -10.70 -8.37 17.58
CA GLN A 258 -10.50 -9.65 16.88
C GLN A 258 -10.66 -10.80 17.86
N ALA A 259 -11.16 -11.94 17.38
CA ALA A 259 -11.16 -13.21 18.10
C ALA A 259 -10.86 -14.36 17.13
N ARG A 260 -10.23 -15.44 17.64
CA ARG A 260 -9.92 -16.63 16.84
C ARG A 260 -11.17 -17.46 16.47
N LYS A 261 -12.27 -17.26 17.18
CA LYS A 261 -13.57 -17.93 16.99
C LYS A 261 -14.67 -16.90 16.74
N LYS A 262 -15.66 -17.25 15.91
CA LYS A 262 -16.77 -16.34 15.55
C LYS A 262 -17.67 -16.09 16.77
N GLU A 263 -17.88 -17.14 17.53
CA GLU A 263 -18.69 -17.24 18.72
C GLU A 263 -18.15 -16.37 19.86
N ASP A 264 -16.90 -15.91 19.79
CA ASP A 264 -16.25 -15.08 20.82
C ASP A 264 -16.32 -13.58 20.53
N ILE A 265 -16.69 -13.18 19.31
CA ILE A 265 -16.89 -11.78 18.91
C ILE A 265 -18.30 -11.52 18.31
N GLU A 266 -19.21 -12.49 18.46
CA GLU A 266 -20.58 -12.40 17.96
C GLU A 266 -21.37 -11.20 18.53
N PRO A 267 -22.52 -10.81 17.93
CA PRO A 267 -23.26 -9.63 18.36
C PRO A 267 -23.67 -9.61 19.84
N SER A 268 -23.82 -10.78 20.50
CA SER A 268 -24.08 -10.86 21.95
C SER A 268 -22.88 -10.43 22.80
N LYS A 269 -21.64 -10.68 22.34
CA LYS A 269 -20.38 -10.42 23.04
C LYS A 269 -19.72 -9.09 22.65
N PHE A 270 -19.92 -8.60 21.42
CA PHE A 270 -19.33 -7.33 20.96
C PHE A 270 -20.37 -6.21 20.83
N LYS A 271 -21.45 -6.43 20.07
CA LYS A 271 -22.42 -5.37 19.73
C LYS A 271 -23.31 -4.96 20.90
N VAL A 272 -23.96 -5.92 21.55
CA VAL A 272 -24.90 -5.65 22.64
C VAL A 272 -24.22 -4.93 23.82
N PRO A 273 -23.00 -5.31 24.27
CA PRO A 273 -22.32 -4.58 25.33
C PRO A 273 -21.99 -3.12 24.92
N ILE A 274 -21.40 -2.89 23.74
CA ILE A 274 -21.16 -1.51 23.23
C ILE A 274 -22.43 -0.66 23.25
N TYR A 275 -23.56 -1.24 22.84
CA TYR A 275 -24.83 -0.52 22.79
C TYR A 275 -25.41 -0.22 24.18
N ALA A 276 -25.13 -1.06 25.18
CA ALA A 276 -25.55 -0.83 26.57
C ALA A 276 -24.90 0.41 27.22
N LEU A 277 -23.71 0.83 26.76
CA LEU A 277 -23.04 2.03 27.27
C LEU A 277 -23.81 3.34 27.02
N ARG A 278 -24.78 3.35 26.09
CA ARG A 278 -25.44 4.55 25.55
C ARG A 278 -26.02 5.53 26.58
N MET A 279 -26.52 5.04 27.71
CA MET A 279 -27.13 5.88 28.76
C MET A 279 -26.23 6.11 29.99
N GLN A 280 -25.04 5.52 30.02
CA GLN A 280 -24.11 5.56 31.16
C GLN A 280 -22.72 6.14 30.81
N SER A 281 -22.52 6.58 29.57
CA SER A 281 -21.25 7.11 29.09
C SER A 281 -21.22 8.65 29.09
N TYR A 282 -20.29 9.25 28.34
CA TYR A 282 -20.03 10.69 28.33
C TYR A 282 -21.23 11.54 27.86
N PRO A 283 -21.38 12.79 28.35
CA PRO A 283 -22.39 13.72 27.85
C PRO A 283 -22.10 14.06 26.38
N GLY A 284 -23.12 13.91 25.53
CA GLY A 284 -22.97 13.97 24.08
C GLY A 284 -22.64 12.62 23.40
N TYR A 285 -22.86 11.48 24.07
CA TYR A 285 -22.74 10.16 23.44
C TYR A 285 -23.54 10.09 22.11
N HIS A 286 -22.82 9.76 21.03
CA HIS A 286 -23.38 9.37 19.75
C HIS A 286 -22.37 8.49 19.01
N MET A 287 -22.86 7.66 18.09
CA MET A 287 -22.06 6.70 17.34
C MET A 287 -22.61 6.52 15.92
N ASN A 288 -21.81 5.95 15.02
CA ASN A 288 -22.31 5.49 13.74
C ASN A 288 -23.37 4.38 13.95
N LEU A 289 -24.54 4.55 13.34
CA LEU A 289 -25.65 3.59 13.44
C LEU A 289 -25.60 2.50 12.35
N ASP A 290 -24.61 2.52 11.46
CA ASP A 290 -24.32 1.39 10.58
C ASP A 290 -23.69 0.22 11.36
N PHE A 291 -24.54 -0.61 11.92
CA PHE A 291 -24.11 -1.77 12.70
C PHE A 291 -23.48 -2.92 11.88
N ARG A 292 -23.35 -2.79 10.54
CA ARG A 292 -22.74 -3.84 9.68
C ARG A 292 -21.24 -4.01 9.93
N THR A 293 -20.59 -3.05 10.58
CA THR A 293 -19.20 -3.17 11.04
C THR A 293 -19.08 -3.99 12.33
N MET A 294 -20.14 -4.06 13.13
CA MET A 294 -20.19 -4.75 14.42
C MET A 294 -20.57 -6.23 14.34
N THR A 295 -20.79 -6.74 13.13
CA THR A 295 -20.99 -8.17 12.84
C THR A 295 -19.63 -8.82 12.57
N PRO A 296 -19.34 -10.03 13.11
CA PRO A 296 -18.09 -10.74 12.82
C PRO A 296 -17.85 -10.93 11.32
N LYS A 297 -16.71 -10.44 10.83
CA LYS A 297 -16.20 -10.66 9.47
C LYS A 297 -14.90 -11.48 9.55
N PRO A 298 -14.68 -12.48 8.70
CA PRO A 298 -13.42 -13.22 8.71
C PRO A 298 -12.25 -12.32 8.29
N PHE A 299 -11.05 -12.62 8.76
CA PHE A 299 -9.80 -11.95 8.36
C PHE A 299 -8.65 -12.95 8.22
N MET A 300 -7.57 -12.55 7.52
CA MET A 300 -6.42 -13.40 7.26
C MET A 300 -5.16 -12.83 7.90
N GLU A 301 -4.28 -13.68 8.41
CA GLU A 301 -2.93 -13.27 8.80
C GLU A 301 -1.95 -13.57 7.65
N MET A 302 -1.02 -12.65 7.41
CA MET A 302 -0.01 -12.76 6.35
C MET A 302 1.39 -12.62 6.94
N PHE A 303 2.18 -13.69 6.89
CA PHE A 303 3.53 -13.75 7.46
C PHE A 303 4.60 -13.69 6.35
N PRO A 304 5.25 -12.54 6.12
CA PRO A 304 6.27 -12.38 5.09
C PRO A 304 7.60 -12.98 5.56
N ALA A 305 7.89 -14.21 5.15
CA ALA A 305 9.03 -14.99 5.63
C ALA A 305 10.15 -15.12 4.59
N LEU A 306 11.37 -15.42 5.07
CA LEU A 306 12.50 -15.83 4.24
C LEU A 306 12.67 -17.35 4.37
N MET A 307 12.32 -18.10 3.33
CA MET A 307 12.49 -19.56 3.30
C MET A 307 13.85 -19.91 2.68
N PRO A 308 14.69 -20.76 3.31
CA PRO A 308 15.94 -21.22 2.72
C PRO A 308 15.73 -21.85 1.35
N MET A 309 16.53 -21.43 0.37
CA MET A 309 16.47 -21.97 -1.01
C MET A 309 16.89 -23.44 -1.08
N SER A 310 17.58 -23.95 -0.06
CA SER A 310 17.89 -25.38 0.12
C SER A 310 16.69 -26.22 0.57
N ALA A 311 15.59 -25.60 1.00
CA ALA A 311 14.34 -26.27 1.39
C ALA A 311 13.31 -26.28 0.24
N ILE A 312 13.64 -25.71 -0.92
CA ILE A 312 12.76 -25.61 -2.09
C ILE A 312 13.48 -26.24 -3.27
N ASP A 313 12.88 -27.24 -3.91
CA ASP A 313 13.44 -27.79 -5.15
C ASP A 313 13.16 -26.85 -6.32
N HIS A 314 14.01 -25.84 -6.49
CA HIS A 314 13.95 -24.92 -7.62
C HIS A 314 14.18 -25.69 -8.93
N ARG A 315 13.13 -25.70 -9.75
CA ARG A 315 13.12 -26.18 -11.12
C ARG A 315 12.53 -25.08 -12.01
N VAL A 316 13.27 -24.70 -13.05
CA VAL A 316 12.69 -23.97 -14.19
C VAL A 316 12.30 -25.04 -15.20
N GLU A 317 11.05 -25.49 -15.19
CA GLU A 317 10.56 -26.46 -16.16
C GLU A 317 10.18 -25.73 -17.46
N MET A 318 10.96 -25.98 -18.50
CA MET A 318 10.74 -25.43 -19.84
C MET A 318 9.54 -26.14 -20.49
N SER A 319 8.88 -25.51 -21.47
CA SER A 319 7.85 -26.17 -22.30
C SER A 319 8.38 -27.35 -23.14
N THR A 320 9.70 -27.57 -23.13
CA THR A 320 10.43 -28.71 -23.70
C THR A 320 10.75 -29.82 -22.69
N GLY A 321 10.45 -29.64 -21.39
CA GLY A 321 10.77 -30.59 -20.31
C GLY A 321 12.17 -30.47 -19.69
N GLU A 322 12.95 -29.45 -20.06
CA GLU A 322 14.29 -29.18 -19.49
C GLU A 322 14.22 -28.48 -18.11
N VAL A 323 15.21 -28.72 -17.22
CA VAL A 323 15.25 -28.21 -15.83
C VAL A 323 16.65 -27.73 -15.40
N LEU A 324 16.75 -26.52 -14.80
CA LEU A 324 18.01 -25.82 -14.45
C LEU A 324 18.13 -25.40 -12.96
N ARG A 325 19.37 -25.17 -12.44
CA ARG A 325 19.70 -24.84 -11.00
C ARG A 325 20.93 -23.88 -10.85
N LEU A 326 21.10 -23.15 -9.72
CA LEU A 326 22.02 -21.97 -9.53
C LEU A 326 22.77 -21.86 -8.16
N ARG A 327 23.75 -20.93 -7.96
CA ARG A 327 24.64 -20.73 -6.75
C ARG A 327 25.12 -19.25 -6.48
N ARG A 328 25.80 -18.91 -5.33
CA ARG A 328 25.83 -17.52 -4.71
C ARG A 328 27.03 -17.08 -3.79
N ILE A 329 27.41 -15.76 -3.70
CA ILE A 329 28.31 -15.05 -2.69
C ILE A 329 27.89 -13.52 -2.43
N ARG A 330 28.44 -12.73 -1.45
CA ARG A 330 27.97 -11.35 -0.96
C ARG A 330 29.01 -10.42 -0.21
N MET A 331 28.91 -9.05 -0.24
CA MET A 331 29.38 -8.04 0.81
C MET A 331 28.97 -6.52 0.58
N ASP A 332 29.34 -5.55 1.47
CA ASP A 332 28.74 -4.19 1.75
C ASP A 332 29.61 -2.87 1.54
N LEU A 333 29.15 -1.65 1.96
CA LEU A 333 29.67 -0.27 1.63
C LEU A 333 29.54 0.86 2.74
N LEU A 334 29.94 2.14 2.46
CA LEU A 334 30.14 3.29 3.43
C LEU A 334 29.69 4.72 2.94
N THR A 335 29.81 5.79 3.78
CA THR A 335 29.27 7.21 3.64
C THR A 335 30.37 8.32 3.83
N CYS A 336 30.23 9.67 4.01
CA CYS A 336 29.17 10.70 4.29
C CYS A 336 29.67 12.18 4.04
N SER A 337 28.83 13.27 4.00
CA SER A 337 29.25 14.72 3.96
C SER A 337 28.11 15.80 4.05
N LEU A 338 28.36 17.00 4.64
CA LEU A 338 27.43 18.01 5.29
C LEU A 338 26.83 19.21 4.48
N PHE A 339 25.91 19.99 5.10
CA PHE A 339 25.10 21.12 4.53
C PHE A 339 24.97 22.36 5.46
N GLY A 340 24.52 23.50 4.89
CA GLY A 340 24.48 24.85 5.52
C GLY A 340 23.17 25.26 6.23
N ALA A 341 22.88 26.57 6.25
CA ALA A 341 21.88 27.20 7.13
C ALA A 341 20.40 26.95 6.78
N THR A 342 19.54 26.85 7.81
CA THR A 342 18.21 26.23 7.74
C THR A 342 17.04 27.12 8.22
N GLU A 343 15.83 26.64 7.95
CA GLU A 343 14.53 27.06 8.48
C GLU A 343 13.79 25.82 9.03
N TRP A 344 13.01 26.00 10.11
CA TRP A 344 12.18 24.94 10.68
C TRP A 344 10.86 24.81 9.91
N ALA A 345 10.75 23.80 9.05
CA ALA A 345 9.64 23.62 8.10
C ALA A 345 9.22 22.15 7.95
N PRO A 346 8.00 21.85 7.45
CA PRO A 346 7.62 20.47 7.12
C PRO A 346 8.60 19.85 6.12
N LEU A 347 9.07 18.62 6.38
CA LEU A 347 9.97 17.85 5.51
C LEU A 347 9.44 17.80 4.05
N GLY A 348 8.12 17.67 3.91
CA GLY A 348 7.40 17.63 2.64
C GLY A 348 7.52 18.89 1.78
N SER A 349 7.98 20.02 2.33
CA SER A 349 8.16 21.27 1.59
C SER A 349 9.17 21.13 0.44
N VAL A 350 10.12 20.20 0.52
CA VAL A 350 11.18 19.97 -0.48
C VAL A 350 11.33 18.48 -0.83
N VAL A 351 10.87 17.59 0.05
CA VAL A 351 11.02 16.14 -0.11
C VAL A 351 9.70 15.53 -0.58
N HIS A 352 9.74 14.89 -1.76
CA HIS A 352 8.69 13.97 -2.19
C HIS A 352 8.83 12.65 -1.44
N ALA A 353 7.72 11.95 -1.19
CA ALA A 353 7.77 10.60 -0.63
C ALA A 353 6.63 9.73 -1.15
N ARG A 354 6.80 8.41 -1.01
CA ARG A 354 5.76 7.41 -1.27
C ARG A 354 5.91 6.26 -0.28
N SER A 355 4.79 5.73 0.20
CA SER A 355 4.75 4.56 1.07
C SER A 355 3.67 3.57 0.67
N GLY A 356 3.81 2.36 1.17
CA GLY A 356 2.87 1.26 1.02
C GLY A 356 3.27 0.08 1.89
N ASP A 357 2.36 -0.87 2.05
CA ASP A 357 2.59 -2.13 2.71
C ASP A 357 3.29 -3.13 1.78
N LYS A 358 3.99 -4.10 2.39
CA LYS A 358 4.37 -5.38 1.77
C LYS A 358 4.33 -6.44 2.87
N GLY A 359 3.13 -6.97 3.12
CA GLY A 359 2.79 -7.67 4.37
C GLY A 359 2.81 -6.70 5.56
N ASP A 360 3.24 -7.14 6.74
CA ASP A 360 3.34 -6.28 7.93
C ASP A 360 4.45 -5.19 7.88
N ASN A 361 5.19 -5.12 6.77
CA ASN A 361 6.26 -4.14 6.57
C ASN A 361 5.71 -2.87 5.90
N SER A 362 6.17 -1.70 6.33
CA SER A 362 5.96 -0.45 5.60
C SER A 362 7.21 -0.08 4.80
N ASN A 363 7.09 0.00 3.48
CA ASN A 363 8.07 0.67 2.62
C ASN A 363 7.82 2.18 2.66
N VAL A 364 8.89 2.98 2.78
CA VAL A 364 8.82 4.45 2.73
C VAL A 364 10.03 4.99 1.98
N GLY A 365 9.82 5.42 0.73
CA GLY A 365 10.83 6.09 -0.09
C GLY A 365 10.69 7.61 -0.01
N PHE A 366 11.80 8.30 0.25
CA PHE A 366 11.92 9.76 0.19
C PHE A 366 12.87 10.15 -0.95
N PHE A 367 12.55 11.19 -1.71
CA PHE A 367 13.38 11.69 -2.81
C PHE A 367 13.22 13.20 -3.01
N VAL A 368 14.21 13.83 -3.64
CA VAL A 368 14.28 15.29 -3.86
C VAL A 368 14.46 15.62 -5.34
N ARG A 369 14.15 16.88 -5.71
CA ARG A 369 14.06 17.32 -7.11
C ARG A 369 15.44 17.51 -7.73
N ASN A 370 16.35 18.13 -6.98
CA ASN A 370 17.68 18.54 -7.46
C ASN A 370 18.79 17.69 -6.82
N ASP A 371 19.87 17.46 -7.57
CA ASP A 371 20.98 16.59 -7.14
C ASP A 371 21.75 17.17 -5.93
N ASP A 372 21.72 18.49 -5.72
CA ASP A 372 22.33 19.16 -4.56
C ASP A 372 21.48 19.07 -3.28
N GLU A 373 20.19 18.79 -3.40
CA GLU A 373 19.29 18.49 -2.28
C GLU A 373 19.54 17.07 -1.73
N TYR A 374 20.07 16.14 -2.55
CA TYR A 374 20.17 14.72 -2.18
C TYR A 374 21.05 14.45 -0.96
N PRO A 375 22.29 14.97 -0.85
CA PRO A 375 23.14 14.58 0.27
C PRO A 375 22.67 15.24 1.59
N TRP A 376 21.85 16.31 1.55
CA TRP A 376 21.11 16.80 2.71
C TRP A 376 20.04 15.80 3.15
N LEU A 377 19.17 15.36 2.23
CA LEU A 377 18.16 14.32 2.48
C LEU A 377 18.81 13.07 3.11
N ARG A 378 19.93 12.62 2.51
CA ARG A 378 20.74 11.49 2.98
C ARG A 378 21.17 11.64 4.43
N ASN A 379 21.72 12.79 4.82
CA ASN A 379 22.24 13.02 6.16
C ASN A 379 21.13 13.23 7.19
N LEU A 380 20.09 13.99 6.80
CA LEU A 380 18.96 14.29 7.67
C LEU A 380 18.22 13.01 8.04
N LEU A 381 17.83 12.23 7.03
CA LEU A 381 17.13 10.97 7.22
C LEU A 381 18.13 9.86 7.57
N THR A 382 18.56 9.86 8.83
CA THR A 382 19.15 8.69 9.49
C THR A 382 18.07 7.76 10.03
N VAL A 383 18.43 6.53 10.40
CA VAL A 383 17.56 5.63 11.18
C VAL A 383 17.04 6.31 12.45
N SER A 384 17.91 7.01 13.19
CA SER A 384 17.53 7.74 14.40
C SER A 384 16.51 8.85 14.10
N LYS A 385 16.72 9.62 13.03
CA LYS A 385 15.79 10.69 12.64
C LYS A 385 14.42 10.12 12.25
N ILE A 386 14.34 9.02 11.51
CA ILE A 386 13.04 8.39 11.21
C ILE A 386 12.31 7.96 12.48
N LYS A 387 12.99 7.34 13.46
CA LYS A 387 12.37 7.04 14.77
C LYS A 387 11.83 8.31 15.47
N GLN A 388 12.59 9.41 15.44
CA GLN A 388 12.15 10.70 15.97
C GLN A 388 10.92 11.27 15.22
N LEU A 389 10.88 11.12 13.89
CA LEU A 389 9.79 11.63 13.05
C LEU A 389 8.51 10.78 13.18
N PHE A 390 8.60 9.50 13.51
CA PHE A 390 7.43 8.74 13.97
C PHE A 390 6.95 9.18 15.35
N GLY A 391 7.86 9.58 16.25
CA GLY A 391 7.49 10.07 17.59
C GLY A 391 6.72 9.00 18.38
N ASP A 392 5.55 9.35 18.90
CA ASP A 392 4.70 8.45 19.69
C ASP A 392 4.35 7.15 18.94
N ASP A 393 4.09 7.19 17.63
CA ASP A 393 3.85 5.98 16.83
C ASP A 393 5.06 5.03 16.83
N TRP A 394 6.28 5.52 17.12
CA TRP A 394 7.44 4.68 17.42
C TRP A 394 7.49 4.26 18.89
N PHE A 395 7.50 5.23 19.80
CA PHE A 395 7.87 5.01 21.22
C PHE A 395 6.76 4.43 22.09
N LYS A 396 5.49 4.52 21.68
CA LYS A 396 4.32 3.95 22.38
C LYS A 396 3.74 2.72 21.68
N GLY A 397 4.16 2.44 20.45
CA GLY A 397 3.87 1.18 19.75
C GLY A 397 4.90 0.10 20.07
N ASN A 398 5.11 -0.85 19.15
CA ASN A 398 6.16 -1.87 19.26
C ASN A 398 7.57 -1.19 19.33
N PRO A 399 8.33 -1.31 20.44
CA PRO A 399 9.64 -0.67 20.57
C PRO A 399 10.75 -1.45 19.87
N ASP A 400 10.61 -2.78 19.77
CA ASP A 400 11.57 -3.72 19.20
C ASP A 400 11.53 -3.76 17.66
N ARG A 401 10.52 -3.12 17.05
CA ARG A 401 10.36 -3.04 15.59
C ARG A 401 11.64 -2.51 14.95
N ARG A 402 12.03 -3.13 13.84
CA ARG A 402 13.31 -2.84 13.17
C ARG A 402 13.08 -1.94 11.96
N VAL A 403 14.11 -1.19 11.57
CA VAL A 403 14.08 -0.36 10.36
C VAL A 403 15.40 -0.49 9.61
N GLU A 404 15.30 -0.84 8.34
CA GLU A 404 16.40 -0.98 7.40
C GLU A 404 16.45 0.29 6.54
N ARG A 405 17.62 0.94 6.43
CA ARG A 405 17.83 2.16 5.63
C ARG A 405 18.71 1.85 4.42
N VAL A 406 18.30 2.33 3.25
CA VAL A 406 19.03 2.19 1.99
C VAL A 406 19.12 3.53 1.27
N GLU A 407 20.24 3.78 0.61
CA GLU A 407 20.50 4.94 -0.22
C GLU A 407 20.43 4.56 -1.71
N PHE A 408 19.85 5.44 -2.53
CA PHE A 408 19.80 5.31 -3.98
C PHE A 408 20.29 6.61 -4.64
N PRO A 409 21.61 6.84 -4.76
CA PRO A 409 22.16 8.10 -5.24
C PRO A 409 21.73 8.48 -6.66
N GLY A 410 21.62 7.52 -7.58
CA GLY A 410 21.25 7.80 -8.98
C GLY A 410 19.77 8.16 -9.21
N VAL A 411 18.97 8.22 -8.13
CA VAL A 411 17.59 8.75 -8.14
C VAL A 411 17.32 9.72 -6.97
N ASN A 412 18.39 10.29 -6.38
CA ASN A 412 18.30 11.27 -5.29
C ASN A 412 17.46 10.81 -4.08
N ALA A 413 17.49 9.53 -3.72
CA ALA A 413 16.53 8.95 -2.78
C ALA A 413 17.15 8.23 -1.56
N VAL A 414 16.40 8.24 -0.46
CA VAL A 414 16.65 7.45 0.75
C VAL A 414 15.39 6.62 1.02
N HIS A 415 15.53 5.31 1.13
CA HIS A 415 14.43 4.39 1.39
C HIS A 415 14.55 3.76 2.77
N PHE A 416 13.41 3.62 3.45
CA PHE A 416 13.27 2.92 4.72
C PHE A 416 12.30 1.76 4.56
N ARG A 417 12.72 0.57 4.96
CA ARG A 417 11.83 -0.57 5.16
C ARG A 417 11.65 -0.76 6.66
N ILE A 418 10.45 -0.50 7.13
CA ILE A 418 10.07 -0.57 8.55
C ILE A 418 9.38 -1.91 8.75
N LEU A 419 9.95 -2.74 9.61
CA LEU A 419 9.48 -4.10 9.85
C LEU A 419 8.43 -4.07 10.96
N ASP A 420 7.44 -4.96 10.85
CA ASP A 420 6.49 -5.29 11.93
C ASP A 420 5.73 -4.02 12.43
N ASN A 421 5.23 -3.22 11.48
CA ASN A 421 4.78 -1.83 11.67
C ASN A 421 3.28 -1.62 11.37
N LEU A 422 2.63 -2.57 10.71
CA LEU A 422 1.22 -2.50 10.31
C LEU A 422 0.32 -3.43 11.14
N ASN A 423 0.83 -4.00 12.23
CA ASN A 423 0.12 -4.91 13.12
C ASN A 423 -0.51 -6.13 12.42
N GLY A 424 0.19 -6.65 11.40
CA GLY A 424 -0.19 -7.79 10.55
C GLY A 424 -0.34 -7.46 9.06
N GLY A 425 -0.29 -6.19 8.68
CA GLY A 425 -0.60 -5.73 7.31
C GLY A 425 -2.11 -5.68 7.05
N ILE A 426 -2.53 -5.21 5.87
CA ILE A 426 -3.96 -4.91 5.58
C ILE A 426 -4.93 -6.08 5.82
N ALA A 427 -4.47 -7.32 5.71
CA ALA A 427 -5.28 -8.51 5.94
C ALA A 427 -5.75 -8.71 7.40
N SER A 428 -5.00 -8.20 8.39
CA SER A 428 -5.24 -8.38 9.83
C SER A 428 -5.01 -7.14 10.71
N SER A 429 -4.68 -5.98 10.13
CA SER A 429 -4.34 -4.77 10.89
C SER A 429 -5.48 -4.25 11.77
N ASP A 430 -5.16 -3.83 12.99
CA ASP A 430 -6.03 -2.97 13.79
C ASP A 430 -5.86 -1.47 13.51
N ARG A 431 -4.88 -1.07 12.69
CA ARG A 431 -4.66 0.35 12.33
C ARG A 431 -5.67 0.79 11.28
N ILE A 432 -6.04 2.07 11.31
CA ILE A 432 -6.90 2.69 10.29
C ILE A 432 -6.21 2.75 8.90
N ASP A 433 -4.87 2.88 8.88
CA ASP A 433 -4.03 2.76 7.68
C ASP A 433 -3.25 1.44 7.71
N GLY A 434 -3.95 0.31 7.55
CA GLY A 434 -3.36 -1.02 7.43
C GLY A 434 -2.55 -1.23 6.14
N LEU A 435 -2.67 -0.32 5.17
CA LEU A 435 -1.92 -0.29 3.91
C LEU A 435 -0.64 0.56 4.00
N GLY A 436 -0.40 1.25 5.12
CA GLY A 436 0.73 2.18 5.28
C GLY A 436 0.80 3.31 4.25
N LYS A 437 -0.29 3.63 3.53
CA LYS A 437 -0.30 4.58 2.40
C LYS A 437 -0.28 6.04 2.85
N GLY A 438 -0.67 6.31 4.09
CA GLY A 438 -0.56 7.63 4.72
C GLY A 438 0.78 7.89 5.41
N ILE A 439 1.61 6.87 5.63
CA ILE A 439 2.87 6.98 6.39
C ILE A 439 3.86 7.99 5.79
N ALA A 440 4.01 8.00 4.46
CA ALA A 440 4.86 8.97 3.77
C ALA A 440 4.39 10.43 3.99
N GLU A 441 3.09 10.68 3.89
CA GLU A 441 2.51 12.02 4.08
C GLU A 441 2.56 12.47 5.54
N TYR A 442 2.32 11.55 6.48
CA TYR A 442 2.54 11.78 7.91
C TYR A 442 3.98 12.23 8.17
N LEU A 443 4.98 11.47 7.70
CA LEU A 443 6.39 11.79 7.90
C LEU A 443 6.81 13.07 7.15
N ARG A 444 6.21 13.39 6.00
CA ARG A 444 6.39 14.66 5.28
C ARG A 444 5.82 15.86 6.05
N SER A 445 4.71 15.70 6.76
CA SER A 445 4.11 16.78 7.57
C SER A 445 4.92 17.12 8.84
N ARG A 446 5.79 16.22 9.29
CA ARG A 446 6.69 16.47 10.43
C ARG A 446 7.73 17.53 10.07
N TYR A 447 7.99 18.44 11.02
CA TYR A 447 8.95 19.52 10.82
C TYR A 447 10.41 19.07 11.02
N VAL A 448 11.30 19.68 10.26
CA VAL A 448 12.76 19.48 10.25
C VAL A 448 13.48 20.79 9.89
N ASP A 449 14.78 20.83 10.11
CA ASP A 449 15.67 21.86 9.60
C ASP A 449 15.92 21.68 8.09
N VAL A 450 15.30 22.56 7.29
CA VAL A 450 15.40 22.59 5.81
C VAL A 450 16.31 23.76 5.38
N PRO A 451 17.34 23.53 4.56
CA PRO A 451 18.16 24.62 4.01
C PRO A 451 17.35 25.67 3.26
N LYS A 452 17.56 26.96 3.58
CA LYS A 452 16.72 28.06 3.05
C LYS A 452 16.77 28.14 1.53
N THR A 453 17.95 27.90 0.96
CA THR A 453 18.22 27.83 -0.49
C THR A 453 17.39 26.78 -1.24
N PHE A 454 16.81 25.80 -0.54
CA PHE A 454 15.89 24.83 -1.14
C PHE A 454 14.42 25.27 -1.06
N LEU A 455 14.04 26.01 -0.01
CA LEU A 455 12.69 26.59 0.14
C LEU A 455 12.48 27.79 -0.81
N GLU A 456 13.54 28.56 -1.06
CA GLU A 456 13.58 29.66 -2.02
C GLU A 456 13.30 29.20 -3.47
N ARG A 457 13.48 27.91 -3.78
CA ARG A 457 13.12 27.28 -5.07
C ARG A 457 11.62 26.95 -5.19
N GLY A 458 10.81 27.31 -4.20
CA GLY A 458 9.39 27.01 -4.13
C GLY A 458 9.09 25.65 -3.48
N ARG A 459 8.07 25.63 -2.63
CA ARG A 459 7.61 24.42 -1.92
C ARG A 459 6.82 23.48 -2.84
N ILE A 460 6.69 22.22 -2.41
CA ILE A 460 5.95 21.12 -3.05
C ILE A 460 4.57 20.97 -2.41
#